data_AF-A0A559QRL4-F1
#
_entry.id   AF-A0A559QRL4-F1
#
_cell.length_a   1.000
_cell.length_b   1.000
_cell.length_c   1.000
_cell.angle_alpha   90.00
_cell.angle_beta   90.00
_cell.angle_gamma   90.00
#
_symmetry.space_group_name_H-M   'P 1'
#
loop_
_entity.id
_entity.type
_entity.pdbx_description
1 polymer ?
#
loop_
_entity_poly.entity_id
_entity_poly.type
_entity_poly.pdbx_seq_one_letter_code
_entity_poly.pdbx_strand_id
1 'polypeptide(L)'
;MTSDNHNSTSTPIAFGPGSQPTESDGADLDILQLPSEMQTYQAPSLPEPDEINGVEEALALLNSLLSEMHQYKVHQPPIKMNLSDLDDQNRNFIDQVLGEGEVSILFEENLTVKIQEAALAGVWRLKFFHEEQLLGDAIQVSDIPDLVSAATFTGCPEQVAEPSAPFPAGVGNAPPLLAEINEYCRAPQATPHVINLTLLPQSEADLGFLQNALGAGKTHILSRGYGNCRITSTAVRNVWRVQYFNSQDKNILNTLEITTVPESARAAREDIADSTKRLAEILEMYT
;
A
#
# COMPACT_ATOMS: atom_id res chain seq x y z
N MET A 1 -50.71 55.44 14.07
CA MET A 1 -51.56 54.51 14.84
C MET A 1 -51.57 53.21 14.08
N THR A 2 -50.69 52.28 14.47
CA THR A 2 -51.03 51.02 15.19
C THR A 2 -51.55 49.96 14.22
N SER A 3 -51.01 48.76 14.05
CA SER A 3 -49.96 48.03 14.78
C SER A 3 -49.58 46.81 13.91
N ASP A 4 -48.28 46.55 13.74
CA ASP A 4 -47.78 45.22 13.40
C ASP A 4 -47.25 44.60 14.69
N ASN A 5 -47.70 43.38 15.00
CA ASN A 5 -47.19 42.63 16.13
C ASN A 5 -47.24 41.14 15.78
N HIS A 6 -46.13 40.60 15.28
CA HIS A 6 -45.76 39.21 15.56
C HIS A 6 -44.26 39.11 15.81
N ASN A 7 -43.99 38.82 17.08
CA ASN A 7 -42.70 38.58 17.69
C ASN A 7 -42.17 37.23 17.17
N SER A 8 -40.95 37.22 16.62
CA SER A 8 -40.17 35.99 16.45
C SER A 8 -38.73 36.31 16.80
N THR A 9 -38.38 35.97 18.02
CA THR A 9 -37.04 35.98 18.59
C THR A 9 -36.17 34.99 17.81
N SER A 10 -35.30 35.50 16.94
CA SER A 10 -34.20 34.72 16.35
C SER A 10 -33.03 34.72 17.32
N THR A 11 -32.81 33.59 17.99
CA THR A 11 -31.61 33.31 18.76
C THR A 11 -30.41 33.16 17.80
N PRO A 12 -29.27 33.82 18.01
CA PRO A 12 -28.07 33.54 17.22
C PRO A 12 -27.51 32.17 17.61
N ILE A 13 -27.34 31.30 16.61
CA ILE A 13 -26.66 30.01 16.77
C ILE A 13 -25.17 30.29 16.96
N ALA A 14 -24.66 29.95 18.14
CA ALA A 14 -23.23 29.97 18.44
C ALA A 14 -22.53 28.84 17.67
N PHE A 15 -21.61 29.19 16.78
CA PHE A 15 -20.67 28.24 16.20
C PHE A 15 -19.59 27.94 17.24
N GLY A 16 -19.61 26.73 17.80
CA GLY A 16 -18.51 26.18 18.59
C GLY A 16 -17.42 25.59 17.70
N PRO A 17 -16.15 25.55 18.12
CA PRO A 17 -15.08 24.94 17.35
C PRO A 17 -15.27 23.42 17.35
N GLY A 18 -15.55 22.84 16.20
CA GLY A 18 -15.78 21.39 16.07
C GLY A 18 -16.53 20.93 14.81
N SER A 19 -16.97 21.84 13.94
CA SER A 19 -17.63 21.46 12.69
C SER A 19 -16.61 21.48 11.54
N GLN A 20 -15.87 20.38 11.39
CA GLN A 20 -15.14 20.11 10.15
C GLN A 20 -16.17 19.65 9.10
N PRO A 21 -16.24 20.24 7.91
CA PRO A 21 -17.06 19.71 6.84
C PRO A 21 -16.46 18.38 6.37
N THR A 22 -17.32 17.37 6.22
CA THR A 22 -16.97 16.12 5.54
C THR A 22 -16.49 16.43 4.13
N GLU A 23 -15.23 16.13 3.83
CA GLU A 23 -14.66 16.22 2.50
C GLU A 23 -15.49 15.36 1.54
N SER A 24 -16.17 16.04 0.61
CA SER A 24 -16.81 15.45 -0.55
C SER A 24 -15.84 15.59 -1.72
N ASP A 25 -14.83 14.71 -1.79
CA ASP A 25 -14.13 14.44 -3.05
C ASP A 25 -13.41 13.07 -3.02
N GLY A 26 -14.16 12.03 -2.65
CA GLY A 26 -13.75 10.63 -2.69
C GLY A 26 -14.46 9.82 -3.78
N ALA A 27 -14.84 10.47 -4.89
CA ALA A 27 -15.40 9.74 -6.03
C ALA A 27 -14.26 8.98 -6.74
N ASP A 28 -14.39 7.65 -6.74
CA ASP A 28 -13.52 6.62 -7.34
C ASP A 28 -12.35 6.07 -6.50
N LEU A 29 -12.58 5.83 -5.20
CA LEU A 29 -11.83 4.82 -4.42
C LEU A 29 -12.73 3.68 -3.90
N ASP A 30 -13.89 3.46 -4.55
CA ASP A 30 -14.85 2.41 -4.18
C ASP A 30 -14.39 0.97 -4.51
N ILE A 31 -13.17 0.78 -5.03
CA ILE A 31 -12.62 -0.55 -5.35
C ILE A 31 -11.89 -1.19 -4.14
N LEU A 32 -11.69 -0.47 -3.04
CA LEU A 32 -11.08 -0.98 -1.82
C LEU A 32 -11.98 -0.69 -0.60
N GLN A 33 -13.16 -1.31 -0.55
CA GLN A 33 -14.01 -1.21 0.64
C GLN A 33 -13.35 -1.93 1.83
N LEU A 34 -13.28 -1.18 2.95
CA LEU A 34 -12.68 -1.58 4.22
C LEU A 34 -13.62 -2.48 5.03
N PRO A 35 -13.18 -3.66 5.51
CA PRO A 35 -13.75 -4.28 6.71
C PRO A 35 -13.22 -3.57 7.96
N SER A 36 -14.10 -3.26 8.91
CA SER A 36 -13.82 -2.46 10.11
C SER A 36 -13.20 -3.22 11.28
N GLU A 37 -12.88 -4.50 11.12
CA GLU A 37 -12.40 -5.36 12.21
C GLU A 37 -10.92 -5.69 12.01
N MET A 38 -10.14 -5.65 13.11
CA MET A 38 -8.82 -6.29 13.14
C MET A 38 -9.05 -7.76 12.77
N GLN A 39 -8.65 -8.16 11.56
CA GLN A 39 -8.79 -9.54 11.11
C GLN A 39 -7.92 -10.40 12.02
N THR A 40 -8.57 -11.11 12.94
CA THR A 40 -7.91 -12.16 13.72
C THR A 40 -7.41 -13.19 12.70
N TYR A 41 -6.14 -13.59 12.77
CA TYR A 41 -5.57 -14.63 11.90
C TYR A 41 -6.53 -15.84 11.84
N GLN A 42 -7.10 -16.10 10.67
CA GLN A 42 -7.84 -17.32 10.40
C GLN A 42 -6.90 -18.26 9.67
N ALA A 43 -6.69 -19.45 10.24
CA ALA A 43 -5.96 -20.49 9.54
C ALA A 43 -6.68 -20.78 8.21
N PRO A 44 -5.97 -20.80 7.07
CA PRO A 44 -6.59 -21.09 5.79
C PRO A 44 -7.29 -22.45 5.85
N SER A 45 -8.51 -22.52 5.32
CA SER A 45 -9.26 -23.77 5.20
C SER A 45 -8.67 -24.58 4.05
N LEU A 46 -7.63 -25.34 4.36
CA LEU A 46 -6.96 -26.21 3.40
C LEU A 46 -7.83 -27.44 3.13
N PRO A 47 -8.00 -27.87 1.86
CA PRO A 47 -8.75 -29.08 1.53
C PRO A 47 -8.01 -30.31 2.05
N GLU A 48 -8.75 -31.33 2.50
CA GLU A 48 -8.13 -32.58 2.94
C GLU A 48 -7.52 -33.34 1.74
N PRO A 49 -6.49 -34.18 1.94
CA PRO A 49 -5.81 -34.88 0.84
C PRO A 49 -6.73 -35.76 -0.02
N ASP A 50 -7.80 -36.31 0.57
CA ASP A 50 -8.79 -37.12 -0.14
C ASP A 50 -9.80 -36.29 -0.96
N GLU A 51 -9.84 -34.97 -0.75
CA GLU A 51 -10.76 -34.02 -1.41
C GLU A 51 -10.15 -33.39 -2.66
N ILE A 52 -8.84 -33.51 -2.84
CA ILE A 52 -8.12 -32.97 -4.00
C ILE A 52 -8.02 -34.01 -5.13
N ASN A 53 -8.34 -33.60 -6.36
CA ASN A 53 -8.13 -34.38 -7.58
C ASN A 53 -7.73 -33.42 -8.70
N GLY A 54 -6.74 -33.70 -9.54
CA GLY A 54 -6.40 -32.82 -10.66
C GLY A 54 -5.60 -31.56 -10.29
N VAL A 55 -4.94 -31.55 -9.12
CA VAL A 55 -4.12 -30.43 -8.63
C VAL A 55 -2.61 -30.72 -8.68
N GLU A 56 -2.21 -31.71 -9.49
CA GLU A 56 -0.82 -32.19 -9.55
C GLU A 56 0.13 -31.11 -10.06
N GLU A 57 -0.32 -30.25 -10.98
CA GLU A 57 0.47 -29.13 -11.50
C GLU A 57 0.70 -28.06 -10.44
N ALA A 58 -0.33 -27.75 -9.64
CA ALA A 58 -0.24 -26.83 -8.51
C ALA A 58 0.70 -27.35 -7.42
N LEU A 59 0.59 -28.63 -7.03
CA LEU A 59 1.49 -29.25 -6.08
C LEU A 59 2.93 -29.25 -6.59
N ALA A 60 3.15 -29.55 -7.87
CA ALA A 60 4.49 -29.48 -8.48
C ALA A 60 5.07 -28.06 -8.44
N LEU A 61 4.26 -27.05 -8.77
CA LEU A 61 4.67 -25.64 -8.73
C LEU A 61 5.01 -25.19 -7.30
N LEU A 62 4.17 -25.53 -6.31
CA LEU A 62 4.39 -25.18 -4.91
C LEU A 62 5.62 -25.88 -4.32
N ASN A 63 5.89 -27.14 -4.68
CA ASN A 63 7.11 -27.84 -4.27
C ASN A 63 8.37 -27.23 -4.90
N SER A 64 8.28 -26.79 -6.17
CA SER A 64 9.37 -26.05 -6.82
C SER A 64 9.60 -24.70 -6.15
N LEU A 65 8.53 -23.97 -5.84
CA LEU A 65 8.57 -22.71 -5.10
C LEU A 65 9.27 -22.90 -3.75
N LEU A 66 8.85 -23.90 -2.96
CA LEU A 66 9.46 -24.21 -1.67
C LEU A 66 10.96 -24.53 -1.78
N SER A 67 11.35 -25.31 -2.79
CA SER A 67 12.76 -25.64 -3.06
C SER A 67 13.60 -24.38 -3.32
N GLU A 68 13.06 -23.42 -4.07
CA GLU A 68 13.73 -22.14 -4.32
C GLU A 68 13.74 -21.24 -3.07
N MET A 69 12.64 -21.21 -2.29
CA MET A 69 12.53 -20.45 -1.05
C MET A 69 13.58 -20.85 0.00
N HIS A 70 13.98 -22.12 0.05
CA HIS A 70 15.08 -22.57 0.92
C HIS A 70 16.43 -21.90 0.62
N GLN A 71 16.63 -21.41 -0.61
CA GLN A 71 17.86 -20.77 -1.05
C GLN A 71 17.75 -19.24 -1.10
N TYR A 72 16.53 -18.70 -0.97
CA TYR A 72 16.26 -17.28 -1.08
C TYR A 72 16.94 -16.47 0.04
N LYS A 73 17.41 -15.27 -0.33
CA LYS A 73 17.93 -14.28 0.61
C LYS A 73 17.36 -12.92 0.24
N VAL A 74 16.97 -12.15 1.25
CA VAL A 74 16.47 -10.78 1.07
C VAL A 74 17.42 -9.94 0.22
N HIS A 75 16.84 -9.04 -0.59
CA HIS A 75 17.55 -8.19 -1.57
C HIS A 75 18.24 -8.93 -2.72
N GLN A 76 18.09 -10.26 -2.85
CA GLN A 76 18.41 -10.95 -4.11
C GLN A 76 17.27 -10.82 -5.11
N PRO A 77 17.53 -11.09 -6.40
CA PRO A 77 16.46 -11.19 -7.38
C PRO A 77 15.34 -12.10 -6.87
N PRO A 78 14.09 -11.71 -7.10
CA PRO A 78 12.94 -12.46 -6.61
C PRO A 78 12.83 -13.82 -7.29
N ILE A 79 12.28 -14.80 -6.58
CA ILE A 79 11.77 -16.03 -7.20
C ILE A 79 10.48 -15.68 -7.93
N LYS A 80 10.26 -16.22 -9.14
CA LYS A 80 9.07 -15.94 -9.95
C LYS A 80 8.50 -17.21 -10.54
N MET A 81 7.22 -17.47 -10.27
CA MET A 81 6.48 -18.61 -10.83
C MET A 81 5.33 -18.09 -11.67
N ASN A 82 5.20 -18.57 -12.92
CA ASN A 82 4.07 -18.25 -13.77
C ASN A 82 2.90 -19.19 -13.46
N LEU A 83 1.71 -18.62 -13.31
CA LEU A 83 0.46 -19.34 -13.05
C LEU A 83 -0.49 -19.24 -14.26
N SER A 84 -0.13 -18.44 -15.26
CA SER A 84 -0.99 -18.11 -16.41
C SER A 84 -1.38 -19.31 -17.25
N ASP A 85 -0.62 -20.40 -17.18
CA ASP A 85 -0.88 -21.64 -17.94
C ASP A 85 -1.68 -22.69 -17.15
N LEU A 86 -1.88 -22.48 -15.83
CA LEU A 86 -2.66 -23.40 -15.00
C LEU A 86 -4.15 -23.27 -15.27
N ASP A 87 -4.87 -24.39 -15.14
CA ASP A 87 -6.33 -24.38 -15.13
C ASP A 87 -6.90 -23.77 -13.82
N ASP A 88 -8.21 -23.52 -13.83
CA ASP A 88 -8.90 -22.89 -12.70
C ASP A 88 -8.82 -23.73 -11.42
N GLN A 89 -8.78 -25.06 -11.54
CA GLN A 89 -8.73 -25.95 -10.39
C GLN A 89 -7.38 -25.86 -9.67
N ASN A 90 -6.28 -25.87 -10.43
CA ASN A 90 -4.93 -25.70 -9.92
C ASN A 90 -4.74 -24.29 -9.30
N ARG A 91 -5.28 -23.24 -9.94
CA ARG A 91 -5.20 -21.88 -9.38
C ARG A 91 -5.97 -21.73 -8.07
N ASN A 92 -7.18 -22.29 -8.00
CA ASN A 92 -7.99 -22.24 -6.78
C ASN A 92 -7.31 -22.95 -5.62
N PHE A 93 -6.67 -24.09 -5.88
CA PHE A 93 -5.88 -24.79 -4.86
C PHE A 93 -4.70 -23.93 -4.36
N ILE A 94 -3.97 -23.28 -5.27
CA ILE A 94 -2.87 -22.36 -4.89
C ILE A 94 -3.41 -21.18 -4.05
N ASP A 95 -4.55 -20.61 -4.43
CA ASP A 95 -5.17 -19.51 -3.69
C ASP A 95 -5.58 -19.96 -2.27
N GLN A 96 -6.07 -21.19 -2.10
CA GLN A 96 -6.36 -21.77 -0.78
C GLN A 96 -5.10 -22.01 0.06
N VAL A 97 -4.03 -22.52 -0.56
CA VAL A 97 -2.75 -22.78 0.12
C VAL A 97 -2.07 -21.50 0.59
N LEU A 98 -2.01 -20.49 -0.28
CA LEU A 98 -1.35 -19.23 0.03
C LEU A 98 -2.19 -18.34 0.95
N GLY A 99 -3.52 -18.37 0.79
CA GLY A 99 -4.42 -17.45 1.48
C GLY A 99 -4.11 -15.98 1.17
N GLU A 100 -4.73 -15.09 1.94
CA GLU A 100 -4.50 -13.64 1.83
C GLU A 100 -3.88 -13.11 3.13
N GLY A 101 -2.78 -12.38 2.97
CA GLY A 101 -2.09 -11.66 4.02
C GLY A 101 -2.64 -10.25 4.24
N GLU A 102 -1.91 -9.51 5.07
CA GLU A 102 -2.34 -8.20 5.55
C GLU A 102 -1.94 -7.07 4.59
N VAL A 103 -0.95 -7.31 3.72
CA VAL A 103 -0.40 -6.31 2.80
C VAL A 103 -0.92 -6.52 1.38
N SER A 104 -1.38 -5.43 0.77
CA SER A 104 -1.80 -5.37 -0.63
C SER A 104 -1.18 -4.17 -1.31
N ILE A 105 -0.91 -4.29 -2.61
CA ILE A 105 -0.29 -3.26 -3.42
C ILE A 105 -1.08 -3.11 -4.72
N LEU A 106 -1.40 -1.88 -5.04
CA LEU A 106 -1.94 -1.48 -6.34
C LEU A 106 -0.87 -0.67 -7.07
N PHE A 107 -0.51 -1.10 -8.27
CA PHE A 107 0.39 -0.39 -9.16
C PHE A 107 -0.37 0.00 -10.44
N GLU A 108 -0.43 1.30 -10.75
CA GLU A 108 -1.26 1.85 -11.81
C GLU A 108 -0.43 2.63 -12.84
N GLU A 109 -0.24 2.04 -14.02
CA GLU A 109 0.38 2.71 -15.15
C GLU A 109 -0.42 2.37 -16.43
N ASN A 110 0.25 1.94 -17.51
CA ASN A 110 -0.43 1.44 -18.72
C ASN A 110 -1.15 0.10 -18.47
N LEU A 111 -0.72 -0.61 -17.43
CA LEU A 111 -1.33 -1.81 -16.89
C LEU A 111 -1.60 -1.58 -15.40
N THR A 112 -2.69 -2.16 -14.91
CA THR A 112 -2.98 -2.22 -13.47
C THR A 112 -2.44 -3.55 -12.95
N VAL A 113 -1.55 -3.51 -11.98
CA VAL A 113 -1.05 -4.71 -11.31
C VAL A 113 -1.59 -4.73 -9.90
N LYS A 114 -2.40 -5.74 -9.60
CA LYS A 114 -2.89 -6.02 -8.25
C LYS A 114 -1.95 -7.04 -7.63
N ILE A 115 -1.33 -6.67 -6.52
CA ILE A 115 -0.40 -7.53 -5.81
C ILE A 115 -0.94 -7.76 -4.41
N GLN A 116 -1.03 -9.02 -4.00
CA GLN A 116 -1.53 -9.42 -2.70
C GLN A 116 -0.46 -10.26 -2.02
N GLU A 117 -0.02 -9.88 -0.82
CA GLU A 117 0.80 -10.76 0.00
C GLU A 117 -0.06 -11.96 0.43
N ALA A 118 0.52 -13.15 0.41
CA ALA A 118 -0.09 -14.34 0.97
C ALA A 118 -0.12 -14.27 2.51
N ALA A 119 -0.80 -15.21 3.16
CA ALA A 119 -0.64 -15.41 4.61
C ALA A 119 0.79 -15.85 5.00
N LEU A 120 1.61 -16.14 3.99
CA LEU A 120 3.04 -16.41 4.03
C LEU A 120 3.79 -15.12 3.65
N ALA A 121 4.35 -14.43 4.65
CA ALA A 121 5.09 -13.18 4.48
C ALA A 121 6.20 -13.28 3.42
N GLY A 122 6.28 -12.26 2.58
CA GLY A 122 7.18 -12.16 1.43
C GLY A 122 6.86 -13.11 0.26
N VAL A 123 5.74 -13.85 0.31
CA VAL A 123 5.17 -14.53 -0.86
C VAL A 123 4.04 -13.67 -1.39
N TRP A 124 4.13 -13.29 -2.66
CA TRP A 124 3.25 -12.31 -3.28
C TRP A 124 2.56 -12.93 -4.49
N ARG A 125 1.26 -12.67 -4.65
CA ARG A 125 0.50 -12.96 -5.86
C ARG A 125 0.39 -11.70 -6.69
N LEU A 126 0.86 -11.72 -7.94
CA LEU A 126 0.78 -10.61 -8.89
C LEU A 126 -0.20 -10.96 -10.00
N LYS A 127 -1.26 -10.16 -10.16
CA LYS A 127 -2.22 -10.26 -11.26
C LYS A 127 -2.14 -8.99 -12.11
N PHE A 128 -1.84 -9.17 -13.39
CA PHE A 128 -1.65 -8.09 -14.35
C PHE A 128 -2.92 -7.90 -15.17
N PHE A 129 -3.45 -6.69 -15.18
CA PHE A 129 -4.68 -6.34 -15.89
C PHE A 129 -4.44 -5.24 -16.91
N HIS A 130 -5.11 -5.36 -18.06
CA HIS A 130 -5.37 -4.25 -18.94
C HIS A 130 -6.88 -4.04 -18.96
N GLU A 131 -7.34 -2.90 -18.43
CA GLU A 131 -8.75 -2.68 -18.10
C GLU A 131 -9.27 -3.79 -17.17
N GLU A 132 -10.20 -4.63 -17.63
CA GLU A 132 -10.75 -5.76 -16.87
C GLU A 132 -10.16 -7.11 -17.28
N GLN A 133 -9.33 -7.16 -18.32
CA GLN A 133 -8.76 -8.40 -18.84
C GLN A 133 -7.50 -8.78 -18.06
N LEU A 134 -7.52 -9.98 -17.46
CA LEU A 134 -6.32 -10.59 -16.88
C LEU A 134 -5.34 -10.99 -17.99
N LEU A 135 -4.16 -10.38 -17.99
CA LEU A 135 -3.09 -10.64 -18.96
C LEU A 135 -1.99 -11.55 -18.41
N GLY A 136 -1.86 -11.63 -17.09
CA GLY A 136 -0.82 -12.43 -16.45
C GLY A 136 -1.11 -12.68 -14.99
N ASP A 137 -0.61 -13.81 -14.52
CA ASP A 137 -0.82 -14.30 -13.17
C ASP A 137 0.47 -14.99 -12.69
N ALA A 138 1.03 -14.52 -11.57
CA ALA A 138 2.33 -14.98 -11.10
C ALA A 138 2.44 -14.96 -9.58
N ILE A 139 3.31 -15.83 -9.04
CA ILE A 139 3.79 -15.75 -7.66
C ILE A 139 5.20 -15.20 -7.67
N GLN A 140 5.52 -14.40 -6.67
CA GLN A 140 6.83 -13.87 -6.43
C GLN A 140 7.25 -14.04 -4.98
N VAL A 141 8.50 -14.42 -4.72
CA VAL A 141 9.07 -14.41 -3.36
C VAL A 141 10.12 -13.31 -3.26
N SER A 142 9.86 -12.34 -2.38
CA SER A 142 10.76 -11.22 -2.11
C SER A 142 10.35 -10.43 -0.87
N ASP A 143 11.27 -9.64 -0.32
CA ASP A 143 10.97 -8.66 0.74
C ASP A 143 9.99 -7.58 0.27
N ILE A 144 10.03 -7.21 -1.02
CA ILE A 144 9.03 -6.38 -1.69
C ILE A 144 9.01 -6.79 -3.18
N PRO A 145 7.84 -6.84 -3.86
CA PRO A 145 7.79 -7.14 -5.27
C PRO A 145 8.71 -6.20 -6.07
N ASP A 146 9.47 -6.77 -7.00
CA ASP A 146 10.43 -6.05 -7.83
C ASP A 146 9.78 -4.94 -8.66
N LEU A 147 8.52 -5.09 -9.06
CA LEU A 147 7.75 -4.01 -9.70
C LEU A 147 7.77 -2.72 -8.85
N VAL A 148 7.61 -2.84 -7.53
CA VAL A 148 7.62 -1.69 -6.61
C VAL A 148 8.99 -1.03 -6.59
N SER A 149 10.07 -1.81 -6.45
CA SER A 149 11.41 -1.24 -6.33
C SER A 149 11.99 -0.74 -7.67
N ALA A 150 11.67 -1.40 -8.78
CA ALA A 150 12.22 -1.09 -10.09
C ALA A 150 11.40 -0.07 -10.88
N ALA A 151 10.06 -0.08 -10.73
CA ALA A 151 9.18 0.67 -11.62
C ALA A 151 8.50 1.88 -10.98
N THR A 152 8.29 1.93 -9.65
CA THR A 152 7.48 2.98 -8.97
C THR A 152 7.83 4.40 -9.39
N PHE A 153 9.13 4.72 -9.52
CA PHE A 153 9.58 6.06 -9.88
C PHE A 153 10.20 6.16 -11.28
N THR A 154 9.97 5.17 -12.14
CA THR A 154 10.39 5.26 -13.55
C THR A 154 9.68 6.45 -14.20
N GLY A 155 10.46 7.37 -14.77
CA GLY A 155 9.95 8.58 -15.41
C GLY A 155 9.68 9.76 -14.45
N CYS A 156 9.75 9.55 -13.13
CA CYS A 156 9.54 10.63 -12.16
C CYS A 156 10.75 11.60 -12.11
N PRO A 157 10.51 12.91 -11.96
CA PRO A 157 11.56 13.91 -11.73
C PRO A 157 12.28 13.68 -10.40
N GLU A 158 13.56 14.07 -10.35
CA GLU A 158 14.44 13.96 -9.17
C GLU A 158 14.31 15.17 -8.21
N GLN A 159 13.34 16.05 -8.47
CA GLN A 159 13.04 17.20 -7.63
C GLN A 159 11.60 17.66 -7.87
N VAL A 160 11.02 18.27 -6.85
CA VAL A 160 9.77 19.02 -6.93
C VAL A 160 9.99 20.26 -7.81
N ALA A 161 9.03 20.55 -8.68
CA ALA A 161 9.07 21.76 -9.50
C ALA A 161 9.04 23.01 -8.61
N GLU A 162 9.86 24.00 -8.95
CA GLU A 162 9.82 25.28 -8.24
C GLU A 162 8.49 25.98 -8.53
N PRO A 163 7.80 26.50 -7.51
CA PRO A 163 6.55 27.25 -7.69
C PRO A 163 6.81 28.48 -8.57
N SER A 164 6.13 28.57 -9.71
CA SER A 164 6.24 29.70 -10.64
C SER A 164 5.36 30.90 -10.25
N ALA A 165 4.45 30.69 -9.29
CA ALA A 165 3.52 31.70 -8.76
C ALA A 165 3.79 31.96 -7.28
N PRO A 166 3.36 33.11 -6.73
CA PRO A 166 3.37 33.35 -5.30
C PRO A 166 2.62 32.24 -4.55
N PHE A 167 3.09 31.89 -3.36
CA PHE A 167 2.42 30.91 -2.52
C PHE A 167 0.98 31.35 -2.19
N PRO A 168 0.01 30.41 -2.23
CA PRO A 168 -1.37 30.71 -1.83
C PRO A 168 -1.45 31.27 -0.41
N ALA A 169 -2.52 32.01 -0.12
CA ALA A 169 -2.77 32.51 1.23
C ALA A 169 -2.85 31.35 2.25
N GLY A 170 -2.18 31.50 3.38
CA GLY A 170 -2.11 30.46 4.43
C GLY A 170 -0.97 29.45 4.25
N VAL A 171 -0.29 29.44 3.09
CA VAL A 171 0.90 28.60 2.88
C VAL A 171 2.13 29.35 3.38
N GLY A 172 2.77 28.84 4.42
CA GLY A 172 3.96 29.42 5.03
C GLY A 172 5.02 28.39 5.44
N ASN A 173 4.59 27.17 5.81
CA ASN A 173 5.46 26.12 6.31
C ASN A 173 5.76 25.03 5.28
N ALA A 174 5.01 24.96 4.18
CA ALA A 174 5.32 24.06 3.07
C ALA A 174 6.60 24.41 2.27
N PRO A 175 6.93 25.68 1.96
CA PRO A 175 8.11 26.01 1.14
C PRO A 175 9.45 25.48 1.66
N PRO A 176 9.80 25.60 2.97
CA PRO A 176 11.04 25.03 3.47
C PRO A 176 11.07 23.50 3.37
N LEU A 177 9.91 22.83 3.48
CA LEU A 177 9.83 21.38 3.30
C LEU A 177 10.09 20.95 1.85
N LEU A 178 9.65 21.74 0.86
CA LEU A 178 9.99 21.45 -0.54
C LEU A 178 11.50 21.58 -0.79
N ALA A 179 12.15 22.56 -0.17
CA ALA A 179 13.60 22.72 -0.26
C ALA A 179 14.33 21.51 0.37
N GLU A 180 13.89 21.07 1.55
CA GLU A 180 14.41 19.88 2.23
C GLU A 180 14.21 18.61 1.40
N ILE A 181 13.00 18.37 0.87
CA ILE A 181 12.73 17.23 -0.01
C ILE A 181 13.67 17.23 -1.22
N ASN A 182 13.85 18.39 -1.87
CA ASN A 182 14.74 18.53 -3.02
C ASN A 182 16.21 18.24 -2.69
N GLU A 183 16.68 18.63 -1.49
CA GLU A 183 18.03 18.32 -1.03
C GLU A 183 18.25 16.81 -0.95
N TYR A 184 17.34 16.08 -0.30
CA TYR A 184 17.45 14.63 -0.13
C TYR A 184 17.14 13.83 -1.39
N CYS A 185 16.32 14.34 -2.30
CA CYS A 185 16.08 13.69 -3.60
C CYS A 185 17.33 13.77 -4.50
N ARG A 186 18.05 14.90 -4.49
CA ARG A 186 19.28 15.09 -5.29
C ARG A 186 20.48 14.32 -4.74
N ALA A 187 20.49 14.06 -3.43
CA ALA A 187 21.56 13.33 -2.77
C ALA A 187 21.01 12.18 -1.90
N PRO A 188 20.49 11.09 -2.52
CA PRO A 188 19.97 9.95 -1.78
C PRO A 188 21.00 9.37 -0.81
N GLN A 189 20.56 9.09 0.41
CA GLN A 189 21.40 8.53 1.47
C GLN A 189 21.06 7.06 1.70
N ALA A 190 21.95 6.34 2.41
CA ALA A 190 21.71 4.95 2.78
C ALA A 190 20.57 4.81 3.82
N THR A 191 20.43 5.79 4.71
CA THR A 191 19.34 5.88 5.67
C THR A 191 18.19 6.71 5.08
N PRO A 192 16.93 6.25 5.17
CA PRO A 192 15.78 7.05 4.77
C PRO A 192 15.77 8.41 5.48
N HIS A 193 15.49 9.47 4.73
CA HIS A 193 15.15 10.75 5.35
C HIS A 193 13.65 10.81 5.63
N VAL A 194 13.27 11.18 6.85
CA VAL A 194 11.87 11.16 7.27
C VAL A 194 11.46 12.54 7.78
N ILE A 195 10.47 13.13 7.12
CA ILE A 195 9.84 14.37 7.53
C ILE A 195 8.52 14.03 8.21
N ASN A 196 8.43 14.29 9.52
CA ASN A 196 7.22 14.04 10.29
C ASN A 196 6.26 15.23 10.23
N LEU A 197 5.28 15.17 9.31
CA LEU A 197 4.32 16.25 9.10
C LEU A 197 3.40 16.45 10.32
N THR A 198 3.11 15.39 11.09
CA THR A 198 2.26 15.46 12.29
C THR A 198 2.90 16.28 13.42
N LEU A 199 4.23 16.29 13.53
CA LEU A 199 4.95 17.06 14.55
C LEU A 199 5.23 18.51 14.14
N LEU A 200 5.02 18.85 12.87
CA LEU A 200 5.24 20.20 12.36
C LEU A 200 3.94 21.02 12.45
N PRO A 201 4.03 22.34 12.70
CA PRO A 201 2.86 23.22 12.76
C PRO A 201 2.33 23.54 11.36
N GLN A 202 1.89 22.54 10.61
CA GLN A 202 1.36 22.72 9.25
C GLN A 202 -0.11 23.16 9.29
N SER A 203 -0.46 24.15 8.46
CA SER A 203 -1.87 24.47 8.21
C SER A 203 -2.47 23.50 7.17
N GLU A 204 -3.80 23.46 7.08
CA GLU A 204 -4.49 22.72 5.99
C GLU A 204 -4.05 23.22 4.60
N ALA A 205 -3.80 24.53 4.47
CA ALA A 205 -3.30 25.13 3.23
C ALA A 205 -1.89 24.62 2.89
N ASP A 206 -1.01 24.47 3.89
CA ASP A 206 0.33 23.91 3.68
C ASP A 206 0.26 22.44 3.22
N LEU A 207 -0.57 21.62 3.87
CA LEU A 207 -0.73 20.20 3.51
C LEU A 207 -1.29 20.03 2.10
N GLY A 208 -2.32 20.80 1.75
CA GLY A 208 -2.90 20.81 0.40
C GLY A 208 -1.89 21.26 -0.65
N PHE A 209 -1.09 22.29 -0.34
CA PHE A 209 -0.02 22.76 -1.23
C PHE A 209 1.06 21.68 -1.43
N LEU A 210 1.53 21.03 -0.36
CA LEU A 210 2.50 19.93 -0.45
C LEU A 210 1.96 18.76 -1.26
N GLN A 211 0.71 18.37 -1.05
CA GLN A 211 0.07 17.30 -1.82
C GLN A 211 0.03 17.62 -3.31
N ASN A 212 -0.35 18.85 -3.67
CA ASN A 212 -0.40 19.27 -5.07
C ASN A 212 1.00 19.36 -5.70
N ALA A 213 1.99 19.85 -4.94
CA ALA A 213 3.35 19.98 -5.43
C ALA A 213 4.04 18.61 -5.65
N LEU A 214 3.78 17.64 -4.77
CA LEU A 214 4.33 16.29 -4.87
C LEU A 214 3.58 15.41 -5.86
N GLY A 215 2.29 15.65 -6.05
CA GLY A 215 1.42 14.85 -6.91
C GLY A 215 1.20 13.42 -6.40
N ALA A 216 0.28 12.71 -7.04
CA ALA A 216 0.07 11.28 -6.80
C ALA A 216 1.03 10.46 -7.67
N GLY A 217 1.65 9.44 -7.08
CA GLY A 217 2.42 8.44 -7.80
C GLY A 217 1.55 7.26 -8.23
N LYS A 218 2.20 6.20 -8.72
CA LYS A 218 1.53 5.03 -9.30
C LYS A 218 1.41 3.82 -8.37
N THR A 219 2.11 3.82 -7.25
CA THR A 219 2.13 2.72 -6.28
C THR A 219 1.41 3.10 -5.00
N HIS A 220 0.44 2.27 -4.62
CA HIS A 220 -0.33 2.36 -3.38
C HIS A 220 -0.19 1.05 -2.63
N ILE A 221 0.20 1.10 -1.36
CA ILE A 221 0.36 -0.06 -0.49
C ILE A 221 -0.53 0.14 0.72
N LEU A 222 -1.32 -0.88 1.04
CA LEU A 222 -2.15 -0.94 2.23
C LEU A 222 -1.65 -2.10 3.08
N SER A 223 -1.23 -1.80 4.31
CA SER A 223 -0.92 -2.80 5.34
C SER A 223 -2.00 -2.73 6.40
N ARG A 224 -2.72 -3.84 6.61
CA ARG A 224 -3.85 -3.94 7.57
C ARG A 224 -3.46 -4.55 8.92
N GLY A 225 -2.18 -4.90 9.07
CA GLY A 225 -1.64 -5.61 10.21
C GLY A 225 -1.33 -4.75 11.42
N TYR A 226 -0.44 -5.27 12.26
CA TYR A 226 0.18 -4.49 13.31
C TYR A 226 0.99 -3.33 12.68
N GLY A 227 0.56 -2.10 12.95
CA GLY A 227 1.08 -0.93 12.24
C GLY A 227 0.31 -0.57 10.98
N ASN A 228 -1.03 -0.75 11.01
CA ASN A 228 -1.96 -0.33 9.96
C ASN A 228 -1.53 1.00 9.32
N CYS A 229 -1.11 0.91 8.06
CA CYS A 229 -0.61 2.06 7.34
C CYS A 229 -0.99 2.04 5.86
N ARG A 230 -1.06 3.26 5.32
CA ARG A 230 -1.19 3.53 3.90
C ARG A 230 0.11 4.17 3.44
N ILE A 231 0.74 3.55 2.46
CA ILE A 231 1.99 4.00 1.87
C ILE A 231 1.69 4.32 0.41
N THR A 232 1.93 5.55 0.00
CA THR A 232 1.65 5.99 -1.37
C THR A 232 2.89 6.66 -1.94
N SER A 233 3.27 6.24 -3.14
CA SER A 233 4.29 6.96 -3.90
C SER A 233 3.74 8.31 -4.34
N THR A 234 4.62 9.29 -4.49
CA THR A 234 4.29 10.59 -5.10
C THR A 234 4.76 10.63 -6.57
N ALA A 235 4.45 11.71 -7.28
CA ALA A 235 4.98 11.92 -8.63
C ALA A 235 6.47 12.33 -8.64
N VAL A 236 7.12 12.45 -7.48
CA VAL A 236 8.53 12.82 -7.32
C VAL A 236 9.34 11.60 -6.89
N ARG A 237 10.48 11.38 -7.55
CA ARG A 237 11.31 10.19 -7.35
C ARG A 237 11.67 10.01 -5.88
N ASN A 238 11.49 8.78 -5.39
CA ASN A 238 11.85 8.33 -4.04
C ASN A 238 11.08 9.03 -2.91
N VAL A 239 10.06 9.84 -3.20
CA VAL A 239 9.25 10.48 -2.15
C VAL A 239 7.99 9.66 -1.95
N TRP A 240 7.87 9.08 -0.76
CA TRP A 240 6.71 8.33 -0.30
C TRP A 240 5.97 9.12 0.77
N ARG A 241 4.65 9.01 0.79
CA ARG A 241 3.82 9.41 1.92
C ARG A 241 3.42 8.15 2.69
N VAL A 242 3.74 8.12 3.98
CA VAL A 242 3.43 7.02 4.88
C VAL A 242 2.52 7.52 5.99
N GLN A 243 1.34 6.91 6.11
CA GLN A 243 0.30 7.32 7.02
C GLN A 243 -0.10 6.15 7.91
N TYR A 244 0.05 6.31 9.22
CA TYR A 244 -0.38 5.30 10.20
C TYR A 244 -1.73 5.65 10.80
N PHE A 245 -2.52 4.62 11.04
CA PHE A 245 -3.88 4.73 11.55
C PHE A 245 -4.02 3.92 12.84
N ASN A 246 -4.83 4.42 13.77
CA ASN A 246 -5.19 3.66 14.97
C ASN A 246 -6.38 2.72 14.67
N SER A 247 -6.86 2.00 15.69
CA SER A 247 -8.00 1.10 15.58
C SER A 247 -9.37 1.76 15.30
N GLN A 248 -9.42 3.09 15.23
CA GLN A 248 -10.61 3.88 14.90
C GLN A 248 -10.44 4.59 13.55
N ASP A 249 -9.51 4.13 12.70
CA ASP A 249 -9.15 4.73 11.41
C ASP A 249 -8.76 6.22 11.47
N LYS A 250 -8.35 6.70 12.64
CA LYS A 250 -7.80 8.05 12.79
C LYS A 250 -6.33 8.04 12.41
N ASN A 251 -5.94 8.94 11.49
CA ASN A 251 -4.53 9.18 11.19
C ASN A 251 -3.81 9.67 12.46
N ILE A 252 -2.80 8.94 12.90
CA ILE A 252 -2.01 9.24 14.11
C ILE A 252 -0.58 9.69 13.77
N LEU A 253 -0.10 9.37 12.57
CA LEU A 253 1.20 9.77 12.06
C LEU A 253 1.12 9.91 10.55
N ASN A 254 1.68 11.01 10.05
CA ASN A 254 1.80 11.32 8.64
C ASN A 254 3.25 11.75 8.37
N THR A 255 3.96 10.96 7.58
CA THR A 255 5.37 11.21 7.23
C THR A 255 5.54 11.29 5.73
N LEU A 256 6.55 12.05 5.31
CA LEU A 256 7.17 11.90 4.00
C LEU A 256 8.51 11.18 4.20
N GLU A 257 8.69 10.08 3.49
CA GLU A 257 9.90 9.28 3.54
C GLU A 257 10.61 9.36 2.19
N ILE A 258 11.84 9.85 2.19
CA ILE A 258 12.68 9.95 0.99
C ILE A 258 13.62 8.73 0.96
N THR A 259 13.20 7.72 0.22
CA THR A 259 13.83 6.40 0.11
C THR A 259 13.37 5.67 -1.15
N THR A 260 14.09 4.63 -1.56
CA THR A 260 13.68 3.80 -2.71
C THR A 260 12.39 3.04 -2.42
N VAL A 261 12.29 2.43 -1.24
CA VAL A 261 11.08 1.75 -0.72
C VAL A 261 11.06 1.92 0.81
N PRO A 262 9.93 2.30 1.42
CA PRO A 262 9.78 2.38 2.87
C PRO A 262 10.01 1.03 3.54
N GLU A 263 10.69 1.03 4.70
CA GLU A 263 10.97 -0.21 5.44
C GLU A 263 9.67 -0.88 5.92
N SER A 264 8.65 -0.09 6.23
CA SER A 264 7.32 -0.56 6.64
C SER A 264 6.57 -1.34 5.55
N ALA A 265 7.02 -1.28 4.29
CA ALA A 265 6.46 -2.08 3.19
C ALA A 265 7.20 -3.42 2.97
N ARG A 266 8.35 -3.63 3.61
CA ARG A 266 9.20 -4.80 3.37
C ARG A 266 8.89 -5.92 4.36
N ALA A 267 8.78 -7.14 3.85
CA ALA A 267 8.78 -8.34 4.70
C ALA A 267 10.19 -8.57 5.27
N ALA A 268 10.28 -8.83 6.58
CA ALA A 268 11.55 -9.09 7.22
C ALA A 268 12.11 -10.46 6.82
N ARG A 269 13.45 -10.61 6.88
CA ARG A 269 14.13 -11.86 6.51
C ARG A 269 13.64 -13.06 7.33
N GLU A 270 13.41 -12.84 8.61
CA GLU A 270 12.88 -13.82 9.56
C GLU A 270 11.45 -14.26 9.18
N ASP A 271 10.59 -13.33 8.78
CA ASP A 271 9.21 -13.63 8.39
C ASP A 271 9.15 -14.47 7.11
N ILE A 272 10.02 -14.17 6.14
CA ILE A 272 10.17 -14.99 4.93
C ILE A 272 10.69 -16.39 5.29
N ALA A 273 11.69 -16.49 6.17
CA ALA A 273 12.23 -17.77 6.59
C ALA A 273 11.20 -18.63 7.35
N ASP A 274 10.36 -18.00 8.16
CA ASP A 274 9.26 -18.68 8.85
C ASP A 274 8.14 -19.08 7.88
N SER A 275 7.88 -18.26 6.85
CA SER A 275 6.96 -18.59 5.76
C SER A 275 7.43 -19.79 4.95
N THR A 276 8.74 -19.93 4.70
CA THR A 276 9.31 -21.14 4.08
C THR A 276 9.01 -22.39 4.90
N LYS A 277 9.12 -22.33 6.24
CA LYS A 277 8.80 -23.48 7.11
C LYS A 277 7.30 -23.80 7.08
N ARG A 278 6.44 -22.78 7.18
CA ARG A 278 4.98 -22.96 7.11
C ARG A 278 4.55 -23.58 5.79
N LEU A 279 5.12 -23.15 4.67
CA LEU A 279 4.82 -23.75 3.37
C LEU A 279 5.25 -25.23 3.32
N ALA A 280 6.41 -25.58 3.90
CA ALA A 280 6.83 -26.97 4.00
C ALA A 280 5.84 -27.82 4.80
N GLU A 281 5.42 -27.34 5.98
CA GLU A 281 4.43 -28.02 6.82
C GLU A 281 3.10 -28.22 6.08
N ILE A 282 2.66 -27.23 5.28
CA ILE A 282 1.45 -27.35 4.48
C ILE A 282 1.59 -28.43 3.39
N LEU A 283 2.71 -28.45 2.67
CA LEU A 283 2.92 -29.40 1.57
C LEU A 283 3.16 -30.84 2.05
N GLU A 284 3.68 -31.03 3.27
CA GLU A 284 3.79 -32.36 3.89
C GLU A 284 2.44 -33.06 4.06
N MET A 285 1.32 -32.33 4.17
CA MET A 285 -0.02 -32.93 4.25
C MET A 285 -0.48 -33.58 2.94
N TYR A 286 0.12 -33.20 1.81
CA TYR A 286 -0.26 -33.65 0.46
C TYR A 286 0.78 -34.61 -0.18
N THR A 287 1.70 -35.14 0.64
CA THR A 287 2.74 -36.09 0.22
C THR A 287 2.40 -37.50 0.66
#